data_AF-A0A7C4F3C5-F1
#
_entry.id   AF-A0A7C4F3C5-F1
#
_cell.length_a   1.000
_cell.length_b   1.000
_cell.length_c   1.000
_cell.angle_alpha   90.00
_cell.angle_beta   90.00
_cell.angle_gamma   90.00
#
_symmetry.space_group_name_H-M   'P 1'
#
loop_
_entity.id
_entity.type
_entity.pdbx_description
1 polymer ?
#
loop_
_entity_poly.entity_id
_entity_poly.type
_entity_poly.pdbx_seq_one_letter_code
_entity_poly.pdbx_strand_id
1 'polypeptide(L)'
;MVNVKSVLLEGYEFELKGYACSGGTTTVIVGVSGDGSAGTELTSWMLELCRSDGSKENLNVVSCEKRRGNGAWLPAVAQNTTYELTGNTGISGIHIEERVGSDKSDPAIEFRIVFEGEIGEAAVKVAYLSGEDIFVSDKKIYACSLDREWLTPIEKTFCLYLVVTDGYRPEGACRANVSIMKRNAFIIHEKGAFVTGNEFCPNSKSVKTQIIGSVKITACVPLKSYHASGDTVAACSCDCFEICETLGYSDDDSMDIKDVNIYPKRESIDITLLNTYCGKSVYRLDGVFVIDCKHRL
;
A
#
# COMPACT_ATOMS: atom_id res chain seq x y z
N MET A 1 -5.99 22.67 1.13
CA MET A 1 -5.52 22.62 -0.27
C MET A 1 -6.47 21.73 -1.03
N VAL A 2 -6.83 22.09 -2.26
CA VAL A 2 -7.62 21.21 -3.13
C VAL A 2 -6.69 20.10 -3.60
N ASN A 3 -7.04 18.83 -3.38
CA ASN A 3 -6.27 17.67 -3.86
C ASN A 3 -6.36 17.61 -5.38
N VAL A 4 -5.39 18.20 -6.08
CA VAL A 4 -5.27 18.13 -7.54
C VAL A 4 -4.34 16.95 -7.87
N LYS A 5 -4.93 15.82 -8.25
CA LYS A 5 -4.20 14.58 -8.62
C LYS A 5 -3.77 14.54 -10.10
N SER A 6 -4.47 15.29 -10.95
CA SER A 6 -4.11 15.50 -12.35
C SER A 6 -4.35 16.93 -12.80
N VAL A 7 -3.64 17.34 -13.85
CA VAL A 7 -3.83 18.62 -14.55
C VAL A 7 -3.99 18.34 -16.03
N LEU A 8 -5.01 18.95 -16.63
CA LEU A 8 -5.18 19.00 -18.08
C LEU A 8 -4.51 20.27 -18.62
N LEU A 9 -3.65 20.11 -19.63
CA LEU A 9 -2.90 21.19 -20.26
C LEU A 9 -2.89 20.94 -21.77
N GLU A 10 -3.54 21.83 -22.54
CA GLU A 10 -3.59 21.79 -24.01
C GLU A 10 -3.95 20.40 -24.60
N GLY A 11 -4.93 19.72 -23.98
CA GLY A 11 -5.39 18.40 -24.41
C GLY A 11 -4.55 17.21 -23.92
N TYR A 12 -3.60 17.44 -23.01
CA TYR A 12 -2.83 16.40 -22.33
C TYR A 12 -3.12 16.38 -20.83
N GLU A 13 -3.48 15.21 -20.32
CA GLU A 13 -3.62 14.97 -18.88
C GLU A 13 -2.30 14.49 -18.31
N PHE A 14 -1.83 15.20 -17.28
CA PHE A 14 -0.67 14.83 -16.47
C PHE A 14 -1.17 14.42 -15.09
N GLU A 15 -0.95 13.17 -14.72
CA GLU A 15 -1.40 12.60 -13.45
C GLU A 15 -0.20 12.14 -12.62
N LEU A 16 -0.14 12.54 -11.36
CA LEU A 16 0.88 12.03 -10.45
C LEU A 16 0.46 10.64 -9.96
N LYS A 17 1.19 9.61 -10.42
CA LYS A 17 0.91 8.19 -10.16
C LYS A 17 1.67 7.63 -8.97
N GLY A 18 2.79 8.25 -8.59
CA GLY A 18 3.59 7.80 -7.45
C GLY A 18 4.67 8.80 -7.06
N TYR A 19 5.05 8.74 -5.79
CA TYR A 19 6.11 9.58 -5.21
C TYR A 19 6.82 8.81 -4.11
N ALA A 20 8.15 8.79 -4.12
CA ALA A 20 8.95 8.14 -3.09
C ALA A 20 10.21 8.94 -2.83
N CYS A 21 10.66 8.98 -1.58
CA CYS A 21 11.85 9.70 -1.17
C CYS A 21 12.65 8.81 -0.22
N SER A 22 13.84 8.37 -0.64
CA SER A 22 14.66 7.44 0.17
C SER A 22 16.09 7.35 -0.34
N GLY A 23 17.03 7.12 0.58
CA GLY A 23 18.40 6.78 0.22
C GLY A 23 19.13 7.91 -0.49
N GLY A 24 18.81 9.16 -0.19
CA GLY A 24 19.39 10.33 -0.84
C GLY A 24 18.78 10.66 -2.21
N THR A 25 17.63 10.10 -2.57
CA THR A 25 16.96 10.35 -3.86
C THR A 25 15.45 10.57 -3.71
N THR A 26 14.88 11.26 -4.69
CA THR A 26 13.43 11.49 -4.82
C THR A 26 12.96 10.89 -6.15
N THR A 27 12.04 9.94 -6.11
CA THR A 27 11.41 9.31 -7.29
C THR A 27 10.00 9.83 -7.48
N VAL A 28 9.66 10.20 -8.71
CA VAL A 28 8.35 10.73 -9.12
C VAL A 28 7.85 9.91 -10.31
N ILE A 29 6.61 9.45 -10.27
CA ILE A 29 5.97 8.75 -11.39
C ILE A 29 4.81 9.58 -11.91
N VAL A 30 4.88 10.00 -13.17
CA VAL A 30 3.83 10.79 -13.83
C VAL A 30 3.27 10.01 -15.02
N GLY A 31 1.95 9.84 -15.05
CA GLY A 31 1.22 9.35 -16.21
C GLY A 31 0.85 10.51 -17.13
N VAL A 32 1.08 10.34 -18.43
CA VAL A 32 0.74 11.33 -19.46
C VAL A 32 -0.10 10.67 -20.55
N SER A 33 -1.24 11.28 -20.87
CA SER A 33 -2.16 10.82 -21.93
C SER A 33 -2.84 11.98 -22.64
N GLY A 34 -3.08 11.85 -23.94
CA GLY A 34 -3.94 12.77 -24.69
C GLY A 34 -5.42 12.53 -24.40
N ASP A 35 -6.22 13.59 -24.39
CA ASP A 35 -7.68 13.51 -24.19
C ASP A 35 -8.48 13.49 -25.51
N GLY A 36 -7.80 13.58 -26.66
CA GLY A 36 -8.38 13.67 -28.00
C GLY A 36 -8.63 15.09 -28.51
N SER A 37 -8.39 16.12 -27.71
CA SER A 37 -8.58 17.53 -28.10
C SER A 37 -7.31 18.21 -28.64
N ALA A 38 -6.13 17.64 -28.38
CA ALA A 38 -4.86 18.17 -28.86
C ALA A 38 -4.73 18.04 -30.39
N GLY A 39 -4.36 19.14 -31.05
CA GLY A 39 -4.22 19.18 -32.53
C GLY A 39 -2.98 18.44 -33.07
N THR A 40 -2.01 18.15 -32.22
CA THR A 40 -0.77 17.44 -32.54
C THR A 40 -0.32 16.62 -31.36
N GLU A 41 0.51 15.60 -31.61
CA GLU A 41 1.13 14.80 -30.55
C GLU A 41 2.13 15.61 -29.72
N LEU A 42 2.21 15.27 -28.42
CA LEU A 42 3.16 15.84 -27.50
C LEU A 42 4.53 15.26 -27.80
N THR A 43 5.47 16.11 -28.20
CA THR A 43 6.85 15.70 -28.50
C THR A 43 7.83 16.06 -27.39
N SER A 44 7.46 17.03 -26.55
CA SER A 44 8.30 17.50 -25.45
C SER A 44 7.49 18.16 -24.35
N TRP A 45 7.92 17.99 -23.10
CA TRP A 45 7.30 18.60 -21.93
C TRP A 45 8.31 18.75 -20.79
N MET A 46 7.97 19.56 -19.81
CA MET A 46 8.82 19.85 -18.66
C MET A 46 8.10 19.55 -17.34
N LEU A 47 8.89 19.18 -16.35
CA LEU A 47 8.45 18.94 -14.97
C LEU A 47 9.37 19.66 -13.98
N GLU A 48 8.78 20.40 -13.05
CA GLU A 48 9.45 21.06 -11.93
C GLU A 48 8.91 20.48 -10.62
N LEU A 49 9.84 20.13 -9.72
CA LEU A 49 9.52 19.85 -8.33
C LEU A 49 9.54 21.16 -7.53
N CYS A 50 8.37 21.54 -7.02
CA CYS A 50 8.23 22.67 -6.11
C CYS A 50 8.18 22.17 -4.66
N ARG A 51 8.99 22.70 -3.75
CA ARG A 51 8.82 22.45 -2.32
C ARG A 51 7.51 23.07 -1.80
N SER A 52 7.01 22.58 -0.67
CA SER A 52 5.76 23.07 -0.05
C SER A 52 5.83 24.52 0.43
N ASP A 53 7.01 25.03 0.74
CA ASP A 53 7.28 26.44 1.05
C ASP A 53 7.33 27.33 -0.21
N GLY A 54 7.13 26.76 -1.40
CA GLY A 54 7.18 27.45 -2.67
C GLY A 54 8.60 27.75 -3.16
N SER A 55 9.63 27.33 -2.42
CA SER A 55 11.02 27.41 -2.88
C SER A 55 11.28 26.45 -4.04
N LYS A 56 12.18 26.87 -4.93
CA LYS A 56 12.59 26.11 -6.11
C LYS A 56 13.86 25.35 -5.76
N GLU A 57 13.94 24.08 -6.15
CA GLU A 57 15.19 23.32 -6.06
C GLU A 57 15.72 22.97 -7.43
N ASN A 58 17.00 23.23 -7.63
CA ASN A 58 17.75 22.71 -8.76
C ASN A 58 18.27 21.33 -8.40
N LEU A 59 17.39 20.33 -8.48
CA LEU A 59 17.81 18.94 -8.32
C LEU A 59 18.33 18.38 -9.63
N ASN A 60 19.41 17.62 -9.54
CA ASN A 60 19.91 16.86 -10.67
C ASN A 60 19.05 15.62 -10.87
N VAL A 61 18.60 15.37 -12.09
CA VAL A 61 18.02 14.08 -12.46
C VAL A 61 19.12 13.02 -12.52
N VAL A 62 18.93 11.94 -11.78
CA VAL A 62 19.77 10.74 -11.77
C VAL A 62 19.34 9.79 -12.88
N SER A 63 18.03 9.61 -13.08
CA SER A 63 17.49 8.80 -14.17
C SER A 63 16.09 9.23 -14.58
N CYS A 64 15.75 8.98 -15.84
CA CYS A 64 14.39 9.11 -16.35
C CYS A 64 14.08 7.86 -17.18
N GLU A 65 13.03 7.15 -16.78
CA GLU A 65 12.56 5.94 -17.45
C GLU A 65 11.12 6.15 -17.91
N LYS A 66 10.71 5.44 -18.96
CA LYS A 66 9.34 5.43 -19.47
C LYS A 66 8.81 4.02 -19.60
N ARG A 67 7.49 3.88 -19.53
CA ARG A 67 6.77 2.63 -19.74
C ARG A 67 5.42 2.92 -20.40
N ARG A 68 4.97 2.01 -21.28
CA ARG A 68 3.59 1.98 -21.80
C ARG A 68 2.86 0.78 -21.19
N GLY A 69 1.74 1.04 -20.51
CA GLY A 69 0.97 0.00 -19.81
C GLY A 69 1.84 -0.84 -18.85
N ASN A 70 1.72 -2.16 -18.90
CA ASN A 70 2.47 -3.08 -18.04
C ASN A 70 3.83 -3.52 -18.61
N GLY A 71 4.41 -2.75 -19.55
CA GLY A 71 5.70 -3.05 -20.16
C GLY A 71 6.90 -2.97 -19.21
N ALA A 72 8.10 -3.20 -19.73
CA ALA A 72 9.34 -2.90 -19.00
C ALA A 72 9.60 -1.39 -18.97
N TRP A 73 10.31 -0.93 -17.94
CA TRP A 73 10.87 0.42 -17.89
C TRP A 73 12.03 0.52 -18.88
N LEU A 74 11.98 1.51 -19.75
CA LEU A 74 13.01 1.80 -20.75
C LEU A 74 13.56 3.20 -20.49
N PRO A 75 14.84 3.48 -20.82
CA PRO A 75 15.36 4.83 -20.75
C PRO A 75 14.51 5.82 -21.55
N ALA A 76 14.24 6.98 -20.96
CA ALA A 76 13.59 8.12 -21.61
C ALA A 76 14.62 9.21 -21.91
N VAL A 77 14.43 9.95 -23.00
CA VAL A 77 15.28 11.10 -23.32
C VAL A 77 14.88 12.25 -22.41
N ALA A 78 15.76 12.60 -21.47
CA ALA A 78 15.51 13.69 -20.56
C ALA A 78 16.78 14.46 -20.21
N GLN A 79 16.62 15.76 -19.91
CA GLN A 79 17.70 16.71 -19.70
C GLN A 79 17.36 17.59 -18.50
N ASN A 80 18.34 17.87 -17.64
CA ASN A 80 18.17 18.90 -16.62
C ASN A 80 18.02 20.26 -17.29
N THR A 81 17.02 21.02 -16.89
CA THR A 81 16.82 22.39 -17.32
C THR A 81 17.01 23.35 -16.18
N THR A 82 17.80 24.39 -16.43
CA THR A 82 17.92 25.55 -15.55
C THR A 82 17.22 26.75 -16.20
N TYR A 83 16.82 27.73 -15.39
CA TYR A 83 16.28 29.01 -15.87
C TYR A 83 17.17 29.70 -16.91
N GLU A 84 18.48 29.47 -16.85
CA GLU A 84 19.47 30.02 -17.78
C GLU A 84 19.40 29.36 -19.16
N LEU A 85 18.99 28.08 -19.21
CA LEU A 85 18.88 27.28 -20.43
C LEU A 85 17.49 27.37 -21.06
N THR A 86 16.44 27.52 -20.25
CA THR A 86 15.07 27.59 -20.76
C THR A 86 14.67 28.99 -21.18
N GLY A 87 15.37 30.04 -20.73
CA GLY A 87 14.93 31.41 -20.91
C GLY A 87 13.77 31.74 -19.98
N ASN A 88 13.02 32.81 -20.25
CA ASN A 88 12.02 33.43 -19.36
C ASN A 88 10.73 32.60 -19.13
N THR A 89 10.86 31.29 -18.95
CA THR A 89 9.82 30.25 -19.09
C THR A 89 9.17 29.88 -17.77
N GLY A 90 9.69 30.39 -16.65
CA GLY A 90 9.04 30.26 -15.35
C GLY A 90 9.03 28.86 -14.75
N ILE A 91 9.75 27.88 -15.33
CA ILE A 91 9.86 26.49 -14.85
C ILE A 91 11.31 25.97 -14.98
N SER A 92 11.79 25.26 -13.96
CA SER A 92 13.13 24.64 -13.91
C SER A 92 13.05 23.24 -13.33
N GLY A 93 13.70 22.26 -13.96
CA GLY A 93 13.65 20.89 -13.50
C GLY A 93 14.14 19.95 -14.58
N ILE A 94 13.22 19.18 -15.17
CA ILE A 94 13.53 18.21 -16.21
C ILE A 94 12.74 18.52 -17.48
N HIS A 95 13.42 18.48 -18.62
CA HIS A 95 12.83 18.46 -19.95
C HIS A 95 12.86 17.04 -20.49
N ILE A 96 11.69 16.53 -20.91
CA ILE A 96 11.50 15.17 -21.40
C ILE A 96 11.07 15.26 -22.86
N GLU A 97 11.88 14.68 -23.75
CA GLU A 97 11.69 14.69 -25.20
C GLU A 97 11.10 13.37 -25.67
N GLU A 98 9.85 13.13 -25.32
CA GLU A 98 9.17 11.84 -25.54
C GLU A 98 7.79 12.02 -26.14
N ARG A 99 7.49 11.19 -27.15
CA ARG A 99 6.24 11.25 -27.91
C ARG A 99 5.09 10.60 -27.14
N VAL A 100 4.06 11.40 -26.82
CA VAL A 100 2.78 10.94 -26.27
C VAL A 100 1.68 11.15 -27.31
N GLY A 101 0.84 10.13 -27.49
CA GLY A 101 -0.28 10.17 -28.42
C GLY A 101 -1.34 11.18 -27.98
N SER A 102 -1.95 11.87 -28.96
CA SER A 102 -2.98 12.88 -28.71
C SER A 102 -4.39 12.28 -28.59
N ASP A 103 -4.62 11.06 -29.08
CA ASP A 103 -5.92 10.41 -29.08
C ASP A 103 -6.21 9.79 -27.71
N LYS A 104 -7.46 9.88 -27.25
CA LYS A 104 -7.92 9.27 -26.01
C LYS A 104 -7.77 7.75 -25.98
N SER A 105 -7.73 7.13 -27.16
CA SER A 105 -7.51 5.70 -27.33
C SER A 105 -6.04 5.28 -27.27
N ASP A 106 -5.10 6.23 -27.34
CA ASP A 106 -3.68 5.94 -27.20
C ASP A 106 -3.36 5.56 -25.74
N PRO A 107 -2.51 4.53 -25.52
CA PRO A 107 -2.16 4.12 -24.18
C PRO A 107 -1.32 5.21 -23.48
N ALA A 108 -1.68 5.51 -22.24
CA ALA A 108 -0.92 6.42 -21.39
C ALA A 108 0.54 5.96 -21.25
N ILE A 109 1.44 6.93 -21.20
CA ILE A 109 2.86 6.71 -20.95
C ILE A 109 3.16 7.12 -19.51
N GLU A 110 3.76 6.22 -18.75
CA GLU A 110 4.26 6.52 -17.42
C GLU A 110 5.74 6.88 -17.51
N PHE A 111 6.11 7.95 -16.82
CA PHE A 111 7.49 8.41 -16.69
C PHE A 111 7.90 8.31 -15.23
N ARG A 112 8.98 7.58 -14.96
CA ARG A 112 9.61 7.50 -13.65
C ARG A 112 10.87 8.35 -13.68
N ILE A 113 10.89 9.39 -12.86
CA ILE A 113 11.96 10.36 -12.79
C ILE A 113 12.59 10.27 -11.41
N VAL A 114 13.89 10.06 -11.34
CA VAL A 114 14.65 10.01 -10.10
C VAL A 114 15.56 11.23 -10.04
N PHE A 115 15.42 12.00 -8.97
CA PHE A 115 16.21 13.17 -8.64
C PHE A 115 17.21 12.84 -7.52
N GLU A 116 18.39 13.45 -7.58
CA GLU A 116 19.36 13.48 -6.50
C GLU A 116 18.84 14.38 -5.38
N GLY A 117 18.94 13.93 -4.13
CA GLY A 117 18.42 14.65 -2.97
C GLY A 117 17.04 14.16 -2.54
N GLU A 118 16.75 14.37 -1.26
CA GLU A 118 15.49 14.00 -0.62
C GLU A 118 14.60 15.23 -0.47
N ILE A 119 13.56 15.35 -1.29
CA ILE A 119 12.49 16.31 -1.09
C ILE A 119 11.36 15.61 -0.34
N GLY A 120 11.01 16.13 0.83
CA GLY A 120 9.91 15.59 1.62
C GLY A 120 8.55 15.92 0.99
N GLU A 121 8.15 17.18 1.08
CA GLU A 121 6.90 17.65 0.47
C GLU A 121 7.20 18.38 -0.84
N ALA A 122 6.79 17.77 -1.96
CA ALA A 122 6.83 18.41 -3.26
C ALA A 122 5.45 18.45 -3.92
N ALA A 123 5.21 19.52 -4.67
CA ALA A 123 4.19 19.57 -5.69
C ALA A 123 4.87 19.55 -7.05
N VAL A 124 4.26 18.85 -8.00
CA VAL A 124 4.71 18.78 -9.38
C VAL A 124 4.05 19.89 -10.17
N LYS A 125 4.86 20.69 -10.85
CA LYS A 125 4.38 21.63 -11.86
C LYS A 125 4.81 21.10 -13.23
N VAL A 126 3.89 21.09 -14.18
CA VAL A 126 4.15 20.66 -15.55
C VAL A 126 4.07 21.83 -16.50
N ALA A 127 4.86 21.77 -17.57
CA ALA A 127 4.75 22.68 -18.70
C ALA A 127 4.87 21.91 -20.02
N TYR A 128 4.22 22.46 -21.03
CA TYR A 128 4.19 21.96 -22.39
C TYR A 128 4.88 22.97 -23.32
N LEU A 129 5.70 22.48 -24.24
CA LEU A 129 6.39 23.27 -25.27
C LEU A 129 5.72 23.03 -26.63
N SER A 130 5.22 24.09 -27.25
CA SER A 130 4.66 24.08 -28.62
C SER A 130 5.37 25.10 -29.49
N GLY A 131 6.36 24.66 -30.25
CA GLY A 131 7.20 25.58 -31.02
C GLY A 131 7.98 26.52 -30.09
N GLU A 132 7.70 27.82 -30.17
CA GLU A 132 8.29 28.84 -29.29
C GLU A 132 7.44 29.13 -28.04
N ASP A 133 6.19 28.65 -28.02
CA ASP A 133 5.25 28.91 -26.94
C ASP A 133 5.39 27.88 -25.81
N ILE A 134 5.25 28.37 -24.58
CA ILE A 134 5.33 27.54 -23.37
C ILE A 134 4.07 27.73 -22.54
N PHE A 135 3.38 26.62 -22.35
CA PHE A 135 2.14 26.55 -21.58
C PHE A 135 2.47 25.94 -20.23
N VAL A 136 2.37 26.73 -19.17
CA VAL A 136 2.66 26.26 -17.82
C VAL A 136 1.36 25.98 -17.09
N SER A 137 1.29 24.85 -16.39
CA SER A 137 0.13 24.54 -15.56
C SER A 137 -0.13 25.62 -14.50
N ASP A 138 -1.37 26.12 -14.48
CA ASP A 138 -1.83 27.06 -13.45
C ASP A 138 -1.95 26.41 -12.07
N LYS A 139 -2.17 25.10 -12.05
CA LYS A 139 -2.28 24.28 -10.84
C LYS A 139 -1.04 23.42 -10.69
N LYS A 140 -0.58 23.29 -9.45
CA LYS A 140 0.39 22.25 -9.11
C LYS A 140 -0.35 20.95 -8.82
N ILE A 141 0.20 19.85 -9.30
CA ILE A 141 -0.23 18.50 -8.94
C ILE A 141 0.42 18.18 -7.60
N TYR A 142 -0.38 17.94 -6.58
CA TYR A 142 0.17 17.62 -5.28
C TYR A 142 0.24 16.10 -5.14
N ALA A 143 1.32 15.60 -4.55
CA ALA A 143 1.33 14.29 -3.91
C ALA A 143 0.40 14.35 -2.68
N CYS A 144 -0.91 14.46 -2.89
CA CYS A 144 -1.83 14.59 -1.78
C CYS A 144 -2.15 13.22 -1.21
N SER A 145 -1.77 13.10 0.07
CA SER A 145 -2.40 12.38 1.19
C SER A 145 -3.15 11.12 0.80
N LEU A 146 -2.72 9.98 1.37
CA LEU A 146 -3.60 8.82 1.57
C LEU A 146 -4.97 9.33 2.03
N ASP A 147 -5.92 9.35 1.10
CA ASP A 147 -7.33 9.36 1.46
C ASP A 147 -7.51 8.17 2.39
N ARG A 148 -8.24 8.35 3.51
CA ARG A 148 -8.41 7.32 4.56
C ARG A 148 -8.38 5.90 3.99
N GLU A 149 -7.26 5.21 4.17
CA GLU A 149 -7.05 3.87 3.60
C GLU A 149 -6.96 2.89 4.75
N TRP A 150 -8.00 2.07 4.89
CA TRP A 150 -8.01 0.96 5.83
C TRP A 150 -7.52 -0.29 5.11
N LEU A 151 -6.53 -0.96 5.69
CA LEU A 151 -5.96 -2.21 5.21
C LEU A 151 -6.68 -3.44 5.79
N THR A 152 -7.76 -3.22 6.54
CA THR A 152 -8.61 -4.27 7.09
C THR A 152 -9.71 -4.68 6.09
N PRO A 153 -10.10 -5.98 6.06
CA PRO A 153 -9.71 -7.04 6.98
C PRO A 153 -8.31 -7.62 6.72
N ILE A 154 -7.53 -7.85 7.79
CA ILE A 154 -6.21 -8.49 7.73
C ILE A 154 -6.34 -9.95 8.15
N GLU A 155 -5.90 -10.87 7.30
CA GLU A 155 -5.89 -12.31 7.57
C GLU A 155 -4.52 -12.78 8.07
N LYS A 156 -4.52 -13.52 9.18
CA LYS A 156 -3.30 -14.13 9.77
C LYS A 156 -3.52 -15.60 10.05
N THR A 157 -2.53 -16.41 9.72
CA THR A 157 -2.56 -17.85 9.98
C THR A 157 -2.14 -18.14 11.41
N PHE A 158 -2.70 -19.21 11.97
CA PHE A 158 -2.29 -19.77 13.25
C PHE A 158 -2.23 -21.30 13.17
N CYS A 159 -1.44 -21.90 14.05
CA CYS A 159 -1.29 -23.35 14.15
C CYS A 159 -1.29 -23.74 15.63
N LEU A 160 -2.13 -24.69 16.00
CA LEU A 160 -2.19 -25.28 17.33
C LEU A 160 -1.91 -26.77 17.26
N TYR A 161 -1.27 -27.31 18.29
CA TYR A 161 -1.02 -28.74 18.41
C TYR A 161 -1.93 -29.32 19.49
N LEU A 162 -2.63 -30.39 19.13
CA LEU A 162 -3.56 -31.11 19.99
C LEU A 162 -3.01 -32.52 20.22
N VAL A 163 -2.64 -32.82 21.46
CA VAL A 163 -2.19 -34.16 21.86
C VAL A 163 -3.37 -34.87 22.50
N VAL A 164 -3.76 -36.01 21.94
CA VAL A 164 -4.89 -36.81 22.43
C VAL A 164 -4.44 -38.23 22.70
N THR A 165 -5.13 -38.91 23.59
CA THR A 165 -4.89 -40.33 23.84
C THR A 165 -5.24 -41.14 22.60
N ASP A 166 -4.43 -42.16 22.30
CA ASP A 166 -4.75 -43.15 21.27
C ASP A 166 -6.09 -43.82 21.60
N GLY A 167 -6.90 -44.09 20.59
CA GLY A 167 -8.32 -44.42 20.79
C GLY A 167 -9.29 -43.32 20.40
N TYR A 168 -8.84 -42.05 20.34
CA TYR A 168 -9.70 -40.90 20.05
C TYR A 168 -9.30 -40.18 18.76
N ARG A 169 -10.31 -39.77 17.98
CA ARG A 169 -10.14 -38.97 16.77
C ARG A 169 -11.09 -37.77 16.72
N PRO A 170 -10.70 -36.65 16.12
CA PRO A 170 -11.59 -35.53 15.85
C PRO A 170 -12.82 -35.95 15.04
N GLU A 171 -13.98 -35.40 15.39
CA GLU A 171 -15.22 -35.62 14.63
C GLU A 171 -15.28 -34.86 13.29
N GLY A 172 -14.28 -34.00 13.04
CA GLY A 172 -14.15 -33.15 11.85
C GLY A 172 -13.74 -31.73 12.21
N ALA A 173 -13.03 -31.06 11.29
CA ALA A 173 -12.52 -29.70 11.52
C ALA A 173 -13.64 -28.66 11.76
N CYS A 174 -14.79 -28.83 11.10
CA CYS A 174 -15.96 -27.97 11.25
C CYS A 174 -16.62 -27.98 12.64
N ARG A 175 -16.24 -28.94 13.52
CA ARG A 175 -16.75 -29.04 14.90
C ARG A 175 -15.80 -28.45 15.94
N ALA A 176 -14.63 -27.95 15.54
CA ALA A 176 -13.71 -27.28 16.44
C ALA A 176 -14.30 -25.94 16.88
N ASN A 177 -14.40 -25.73 18.21
CA ASN A 177 -14.76 -24.46 18.79
C ASN A 177 -13.50 -23.64 19.01
N VAL A 178 -13.23 -22.70 18.10
CA VAL A 178 -12.11 -21.77 18.19
C VAL A 178 -12.59 -20.43 18.74
N SER A 179 -11.86 -19.90 19.71
CA SER A 179 -12.07 -18.60 20.31
C SER A 179 -10.78 -17.81 20.35
N ILE A 180 -10.88 -16.50 20.21
CA ILE A 180 -9.74 -15.58 20.19
C ILE A 180 -9.97 -14.51 21.25
N MET A 181 -8.94 -14.27 22.06
CA MET A 181 -8.93 -13.25 23.09
C MET A 181 -7.74 -12.34 22.88
N LYS A 182 -7.97 -11.02 22.80
CA LYS A 182 -6.90 -10.02 22.80
C LYS A 182 -6.14 -10.08 24.12
N ARG A 183 -4.81 -10.12 24.08
CA ARG A 183 -3.93 -10.02 25.26
C ARG A 183 -2.91 -8.93 25.05
N ASN A 184 -2.91 -7.93 25.93
CA ASN A 184 -2.00 -6.79 25.86
C ASN A 184 -1.98 -6.16 24.46
N ALA A 185 -3.14 -6.10 23.79
CA ALA A 185 -3.27 -5.48 22.48
C ALA A 185 -3.64 -4.00 22.66
N PHE A 186 -2.93 -3.13 21.97
CA PHE A 186 -3.12 -1.68 22.01
C PHE A 186 -2.99 -1.10 20.61
N ILE A 187 -3.64 0.05 20.42
CA ILE A 187 -3.53 0.83 19.20
C ILE A 187 -2.44 1.86 19.39
N ILE A 188 -1.54 1.97 18.41
CA ILE A 188 -0.54 3.03 18.33
C ILE A 188 -0.88 3.89 17.14
N HIS A 189 -0.84 5.19 17.38
CA HIS A 189 -0.97 6.23 16.39
C HIS A 189 0.41 6.84 16.16
N GLU A 190 1.00 6.54 15.01
CA GLU A 190 2.24 7.17 14.62
C GLU A 190 1.89 8.39 13.74
N LYS A 191 2.44 9.55 14.08
CA LYS A 191 2.43 10.78 13.26
C LYS A 191 3.83 10.98 12.70
N GLY A 192 3.97 11.17 11.38
CA GLY A 192 5.28 11.31 10.74
C GLY A 192 5.38 10.69 9.35
N ALA A 193 6.60 10.33 8.96
CA ALA A 193 6.90 9.72 7.67
C ALA A 193 6.66 8.19 7.70
N PHE A 194 5.84 7.66 6.79
CA PHE A 194 5.54 6.23 6.72
C PHE A 194 5.64 5.69 5.30
N VAL A 195 5.99 4.40 5.16
CA VAL A 195 5.96 3.69 3.87
C VAL A 195 4.63 2.95 3.73
N THR A 196 3.92 3.17 2.62
CA THR A 196 2.78 2.39 2.14
C THR A 196 3.20 1.58 0.92
N GLY A 197 3.39 0.27 1.07
CA GLY A 197 3.88 -0.57 -0.03
C GLY A 197 5.28 -0.16 -0.49
N ASN A 198 5.40 0.40 -1.70
CA ASN A 198 6.65 0.91 -2.28
C ASN A 198 6.75 2.45 -2.25
N GLU A 199 5.81 3.15 -1.61
CA GLU A 199 5.75 4.61 -1.58
C GLU A 199 6.10 5.14 -0.17
N PHE A 200 7.05 6.06 -0.09
CA PHE A 200 7.43 6.73 1.16
C PHE A 200 6.69 8.05 1.26
N CYS A 201 5.86 8.21 2.29
CA CYS A 201 5.03 9.37 2.56
C CYS A 201 5.63 10.19 3.72
N PRO A 202 6.41 11.25 3.47
CA PRO A 202 7.25 11.88 4.50
C PRO A 202 6.47 12.77 5.48
N ASN A 203 5.33 13.31 5.08
CA ASN A 203 4.53 14.26 5.88
C ASN A 203 3.03 14.11 5.60
N SER A 204 2.48 12.92 5.83
CA SER A 204 1.04 12.83 5.87
C SER A 204 0.51 13.52 7.13
N LYS A 205 -0.49 14.40 7.01
CA LYS A 205 -1.40 14.67 8.13
C LYS A 205 -2.09 13.39 8.62
N SER A 206 -2.03 12.33 7.82
CA SER A 206 -2.48 11.01 8.18
C SER A 206 -1.66 10.42 9.33
N VAL A 207 -2.40 9.88 10.27
CA VAL A 207 -1.96 9.07 11.38
C VAL A 207 -1.91 7.64 10.89
N LYS A 208 -0.74 7.02 10.92
CA LYS A 208 -0.62 5.58 10.72
C LYS A 208 -1.13 4.90 11.98
N THR A 209 -2.17 4.10 11.81
CA THR A 209 -2.80 3.40 12.92
C THR A 209 -2.36 1.94 12.89
N GLN A 210 -1.76 1.48 13.99
CA GLN A 210 -1.25 0.13 14.12
C GLN A 210 -1.86 -0.58 15.33
N ILE A 211 -2.01 -1.89 15.22
CA ILE A 211 -2.28 -2.76 16.38
C ILE A 211 -1.01 -3.50 16.76
N ILE A 212 -0.62 -3.38 18.02
CA ILE A 212 0.52 -4.10 18.59
C ILE A 212 0.06 -4.87 19.82
N GLY A 213 0.52 -6.12 19.96
CA GLY A 213 0.30 -6.94 21.14
C GLY A 213 0.24 -8.41 20.81
N SER A 214 -0.70 -9.13 21.44
CA SER A 214 -0.89 -10.55 21.17
C SER A 214 -2.36 -10.96 21.22
N VAL A 215 -2.65 -12.12 20.63
CA VAL A 215 -3.94 -12.80 20.76
C VAL A 215 -3.71 -14.19 21.31
N LYS A 216 -4.51 -14.57 22.31
CA LYS A 216 -4.59 -15.95 22.77
C LYS A 216 -5.68 -16.65 21.98
N ILE A 217 -5.30 -17.66 21.21
CA ILE A 217 -6.23 -18.52 20.48
C ILE A 217 -6.42 -19.79 21.31
N THR A 218 -7.67 -20.16 21.55
CA THR A 218 -8.03 -21.41 22.23
C THR A 218 -8.98 -22.19 21.34
N ALA A 219 -8.60 -23.43 21.01
CA ALA A 219 -9.40 -24.34 20.23
C ALA A 219 -9.78 -25.55 21.09
N CYS A 220 -11.07 -25.86 21.17
CA CYS A 220 -11.58 -27.08 21.79
C CYS A 220 -12.23 -27.96 20.71
N VAL A 221 -11.72 -29.18 20.56
CA VAL A 221 -12.10 -30.12 19.51
C VAL A 221 -12.84 -31.31 20.12
N PRO A 222 -14.07 -31.59 19.71
CA PRO A 222 -14.76 -32.81 20.12
C PRO A 222 -14.13 -34.03 19.44
N LEU A 223 -13.91 -35.07 20.24
CA LEU A 223 -13.32 -36.33 19.84
C LEU A 223 -14.31 -37.47 20.05
N LYS A 224 -14.25 -38.46 19.16
CA LYS A 224 -14.93 -39.75 19.34
C LYS A 224 -13.92 -40.85 19.60
N SER A 225 -14.27 -41.72 20.54
CA SER A 225 -13.60 -43.01 20.65
C SER A 225 -13.91 -43.88 19.44
N TYR A 226 -12.92 -44.58 18.89
CA TYR A 226 -13.17 -45.65 17.91
C TYR A 226 -13.30 -47.04 18.59
N HIS A 227 -13.05 -47.13 19.89
CA HIS A 227 -13.17 -48.36 20.68
C HIS A 227 -14.47 -48.45 21.48
N ALA A 228 -14.98 -47.33 21.98
CA ALA A 228 -16.18 -47.26 22.80
C ALA A 228 -17.28 -46.46 22.10
N SER A 229 -18.36 -47.13 21.70
CA SER A 229 -19.51 -46.47 21.06
C SER A 229 -20.18 -45.48 22.01
N GLY A 230 -20.34 -44.23 21.57
CA GLY A 230 -21.01 -43.18 22.33
C GLY A 230 -20.12 -42.40 23.31
N ASP A 231 -18.86 -42.79 23.47
CA ASP A 231 -17.92 -42.02 24.29
C ASP A 231 -17.41 -40.78 23.52
N THR A 232 -17.65 -39.61 24.10
CA THR A 232 -17.28 -38.30 23.53
C THR A 232 -16.53 -37.50 24.56
N VAL A 233 -15.36 -37.00 24.16
CA VAL A 233 -14.50 -36.16 24.98
C VAL A 233 -14.11 -34.93 24.20
N ALA A 234 -13.66 -33.87 24.87
CA ALA A 234 -13.10 -32.70 24.23
C ALA A 234 -11.63 -32.55 24.62
N ALA A 235 -10.79 -32.26 23.63
CA ALA A 235 -9.42 -31.81 23.89
C ALA A 235 -9.30 -30.35 23.52
N CYS A 236 -8.62 -29.57 24.37
CA CYS A 236 -8.38 -28.16 24.12
C CYS A 236 -6.89 -27.89 23.97
N SER A 237 -6.54 -26.99 23.06
CA SER A 237 -5.21 -26.43 22.90
C SER A 237 -5.29 -24.92 22.87
N CYS A 238 -4.27 -24.24 23.37
CA CYS A 238 -4.19 -22.79 23.27
C CYS A 238 -2.74 -22.33 23.09
N ASP A 239 -2.57 -21.24 22.35
CA ASP A 239 -1.29 -20.58 22.19
C ASP A 239 -1.50 -19.06 22.03
N CYS A 240 -0.42 -18.29 22.15
CA CYS A 240 -0.40 -16.84 21.99
C CYS A 240 0.36 -16.47 20.72
N PHE A 241 -0.25 -15.62 19.89
CA PHE A 241 0.32 -15.15 18.63
C PHE A 241 0.50 -13.64 18.71
N GLU A 242 1.68 -13.17 18.34
CA GLU A 242 1.97 -11.74 18.26
C GLU A 242 1.23 -11.10 17.09
N ILE A 243 0.79 -9.86 17.28
CA ILE A 243 0.20 -9.02 16.24
C ILE A 243 0.98 -7.71 16.20
N CYS A 244 1.42 -7.33 15.01
CA CYS A 244 2.10 -6.07 14.74
C CYS A 244 1.72 -5.61 13.33
N GLU A 245 0.51 -5.09 13.19
CA GLU A 245 -0.08 -4.81 11.88
C GLU A 245 -0.45 -3.35 11.73
N THR A 246 -0.28 -2.82 10.53
CA THR A 246 -0.83 -1.53 10.14
C THR A 246 -2.29 -1.73 9.76
N LEU A 247 -3.20 -1.12 10.51
CA LEU A 247 -4.64 -1.17 10.24
C LEU A 247 -5.04 -0.22 9.13
N GLY A 248 -4.35 0.91 9.00
CA GLY A 248 -4.63 1.91 7.99
C GLY A 248 -4.03 3.27 8.27
N TYR A 249 -4.41 4.24 7.44
CA TYR A 249 -3.94 5.62 7.46
C TYR A 249 -5.15 6.55 7.49
N SER A 250 -5.20 7.48 8.45
CA SER A 250 -6.36 8.37 8.63
C SER A 250 -5.97 9.76 9.13
N ASP A 251 -6.70 10.81 8.74
CA ASP A 251 -6.44 12.19 9.23
C ASP A 251 -6.77 12.44 10.71
N ASP A 252 -7.18 11.41 11.44
CA ASP A 252 -7.67 11.48 12.82
C ASP A 252 -7.12 10.28 13.63
N ASP A 253 -6.87 10.49 14.92
CA ASP A 253 -6.36 9.52 15.90
C ASP A 253 -7.48 8.94 16.79
N SER A 254 -8.70 8.84 16.26
CA SER A 254 -9.89 8.43 17.02
C SER A 254 -10.12 6.92 17.16
N MET A 255 -9.29 6.07 16.54
CA MET A 255 -9.46 4.61 16.62
C MET A 255 -8.92 4.05 17.94
N ASP A 256 -9.73 3.25 18.61
CA ASP A 256 -9.38 2.59 19.88
C ASP A 256 -9.49 1.06 19.73
N ILE A 257 -8.93 0.32 20.69
CA ILE A 257 -8.89 -1.15 20.67
C ILE A 257 -10.29 -1.79 20.64
N LYS A 258 -11.30 -1.06 21.11
CA LYS A 258 -12.72 -1.46 21.07
C LYS A 258 -13.29 -1.48 19.64
N ASP A 259 -12.70 -0.71 18.75
CA ASP A 259 -13.14 -0.58 17.35
C ASP A 259 -12.58 -1.70 16.48
N VAL A 260 -11.53 -2.38 16.95
CA VAL A 260 -10.97 -3.58 16.32
C VAL A 260 -11.73 -4.82 16.79
N ASN A 261 -12.12 -5.69 15.86
CA ASN A 261 -12.63 -7.01 16.13
C ASN A 261 -11.59 -8.05 15.67
N ILE A 262 -11.35 -9.07 16.49
CA ILE A 262 -10.48 -10.19 16.09
C ILE A 262 -11.25 -11.48 16.27
N TYR A 263 -11.43 -12.23 15.19
CA TYR A 263 -12.26 -13.43 15.19
C TYR A 263 -11.70 -14.53 14.27
N PRO A 264 -11.97 -15.81 14.56
CA PRO A 264 -11.51 -16.91 13.72
C PRO A 264 -12.38 -17.01 12.45
N LYS A 265 -11.74 -17.28 11.31
CA LYS A 265 -12.40 -17.59 10.04
C LYS A 265 -12.75 -19.08 10.01
N ARG A 266 -14.01 -19.42 10.31
CA ARG A 266 -14.41 -20.82 10.61
C ARG A 266 -14.15 -21.79 9.47
N GLU A 267 -14.36 -21.35 8.24
CA GLU A 267 -14.16 -22.12 7.02
C GLU A 267 -12.67 -22.41 6.71
N SER A 268 -11.74 -21.72 7.36
CA SER A 268 -10.30 -21.95 7.21
C SER A 268 -9.73 -23.02 8.15
N ILE A 269 -10.53 -23.49 9.11
CA ILE A 269 -10.05 -24.43 10.12
C ILE A 269 -9.87 -25.80 9.49
N ASP A 270 -8.66 -26.34 9.61
CA ASP A 270 -8.32 -27.68 9.17
C ASP A 270 -7.62 -28.46 10.30
N ILE A 271 -7.80 -29.78 10.30
CA ILE A 271 -7.18 -30.67 11.28
C ILE A 271 -6.50 -31.83 10.58
N THR A 272 -5.17 -31.89 10.72
CA THR A 272 -4.33 -32.93 10.14
C THR A 272 -3.72 -33.80 11.23
N LEU A 273 -3.79 -35.13 11.09
CA LEU A 273 -3.02 -36.06 11.94
C LEU A 273 -1.54 -35.99 11.53
N LEU A 274 -0.67 -35.64 12.45
CA LEU A 274 0.78 -35.60 12.19
C LEU A 274 1.46 -36.93 12.48
N ASN A 275 1.18 -37.51 13.65
CA ASN A 275 1.81 -38.75 14.07
C ASN A 275 1.00 -39.44 15.18
N THR A 276 1.21 -40.75 15.33
CA THR A 276 0.69 -41.56 16.42
C THR A 276 1.84 -42.39 17.00
N TYR A 277 2.16 -42.20 18.27
CA TYR A 277 3.27 -42.88 18.93
C TYR A 277 3.02 -43.05 20.44
N CYS A 278 3.44 -44.19 21.01
CA CYS A 278 3.31 -44.51 22.44
C CYS A 278 1.90 -44.27 23.02
N GLY A 279 0.84 -44.66 22.31
CA GLY A 279 -0.53 -44.51 22.80
C GLY A 279 -1.04 -43.07 22.83
N LYS A 280 -0.46 -42.18 22.02
CA LYS A 280 -0.92 -40.81 21.80
C LYS A 280 -0.96 -40.49 20.30
N SER A 281 -1.95 -39.68 19.91
CA SER A 281 -2.07 -39.11 18.58
C SER A 281 -1.89 -37.59 18.66
N VAL A 282 -1.11 -37.03 17.74
CA VAL A 282 -0.85 -35.59 17.66
C VAL A 282 -1.51 -35.05 16.41
N TYR A 283 -2.46 -34.14 16.61
CA TYR A 283 -3.14 -33.43 15.55
C TYR A 283 -2.63 -32.00 15.47
N ARG A 284 -2.43 -31.52 14.24
CA ARG A 284 -2.19 -30.12 13.92
C ARG A 284 -3.52 -29.49 13.53
N LEU A 285 -3.87 -28.38 14.18
CA LEU A 285 -5.02 -27.57 13.85
C LEU A 285 -4.52 -26.26 13.25
N ASP A 286 -4.74 -26.09 11.96
CA ASP A 286 -4.41 -24.87 11.23
C ASP A 286 -5.67 -24.02 11.05
N GLY A 287 -5.50 -22.71 10.97
CA GLY A 287 -6.60 -21.81 10.65
C GLY A 287 -6.14 -20.39 10.40
N VAL A 288 -7.11 -19.54 10.09
CA VAL A 288 -6.93 -18.10 9.88
C VAL A 288 -7.76 -17.35 10.92
N PHE A 289 -7.19 -16.28 11.48
CA PHE A 289 -7.93 -15.26 12.20
C PHE A 289 -7.91 -13.94 11.43
N VAL A 290 -8.98 -13.18 11.59
CA VAL A 290 -9.20 -11.91 10.91
C VAL A 290 -9.13 -10.79 11.92
N ILE A 291 -8.36 -9.75 11.61
CA ILE A 291 -8.36 -8.46 12.31
C ILE A 291 -9.16 -7.49 11.45
N ASP A 292 -10.29 -7.02 11.96
CA ASP A 292 -11.25 -6.18 11.22
C ASP A 292 -11.62 -4.95 12.04
N CYS A 293 -11.87 -3.82 11.39
CA CYS A 293 -12.20 -2.56 12.05
C CYS A 293 -13.68 -2.23 11.84
N LYS A 294 -14.44 -2.06 12.93
CA LYS A 294 -15.90 -1.80 12.90
C LYS A 294 -16.30 -0.42 12.34
N HIS A 295 -15.35 0.45 11.96
CA HIS A 295 -15.64 1.82 11.58
C HIS A 295 -15.25 2.19 10.13
N ARG A 296 -16.31 2.43 9.33
CA ARG A 296 -16.47 3.47 8.28
C ARG A 296 -15.84 3.25 6.89
N LEU A 297 -16.68 2.77 5.96
CA LEU A 297 -16.89 3.46 4.68
C LEU A 297 -17.35 4.92 4.92
#